data_AF-A0A965F800-F1
#
_entry.id   AF-A0A965F800-F1
#
_cell.length_a   1.000
_cell.length_b   1.000
_cell.length_c   1.000
_cell.angle_alpha   90.00
_cell.angle_beta   90.00
_cell.angle_gamma   90.00
#
_symmetry.space_group_name_H-M   'P 1'
#
loop_
_entity.id
_entity.type
_entity.pdbx_description
1 polymer ?
#
loop_
_entity_poly.entity_id
_entity_poly.type
_entity_poly.pdbx_seq_one_letter_code
_entity_poly.pdbx_strand_id
1 'polypeptide(L)'
;EDELSEYDEGCLSVPGFYETVSRPQRIRVRAQDRAGQAFEMEADGILAVCIQHEIDHLEGKLFVDYLSSLKRQRIRKKLEKEHKKSA
;
A
#
# COMPACT_ATOMS: atom_id res chain seq x y z
N GLU A 1 -2.54 0.77 22.67
CA GLU A 1 -1.91 1.69 21.71
C GLU A 1 -1.79 0.94 20.40
N ASP A 2 -2.11 1.56 19.27
CA ASP A 2 -1.95 0.93 17.96
C ASP A 2 -0.45 0.88 17.64
N GLU A 3 0.17 -0.28 17.86
CA GLU A 3 1.58 -0.50 17.58
C GLU A 3 1.81 -0.39 16.07
N LEU A 4 2.65 0.57 15.67
CA LEU A 4 3.02 0.76 14.27
C LEU A 4 4.27 -0.05 13.94
N SER A 5 4.30 -0.62 12.74
CA SER A 5 5.47 -1.26 12.17
C SER A 5 5.85 -0.60 10.85
N GLU A 6 7.14 -0.38 10.65
CA GLU A 6 7.70 0.09 9.38
C GLU A 6 7.95 -1.09 8.44
N TYR A 7 7.58 -0.93 7.17
CA TYR A 7 7.83 -1.92 6.13
C TYR A 7 8.19 -1.23 4.81
N ASP A 8 9.11 -1.82 4.04
CA ASP A 8 9.46 -1.33 2.70
C ASP A 8 8.41 -1.82 1.70
N GLU A 9 7.48 -0.94 1.34
CA GLU A 9 6.40 -1.23 0.40
C GLU A 9 6.82 -0.94 -1.04
N GLY A 10 6.44 -1.86 -1.94
CA GLY A 10 6.39 -1.63 -3.38
C GLY A 10 4.96 -1.75 -3.88
N CYS A 11 4.70 -1.25 -5.09
CA CYS A 11 3.39 -1.37 -5.72
C CYS A 11 3.55 -1.65 -7.22
N LEU A 12 2.74 -2.55 -7.77
CA LEU A 12 2.73 -2.81 -9.22
C LEU A 12 2.31 -1.58 -10.04
N SER A 13 1.50 -0.70 -9.45
CA SER A 13 1.09 0.58 -10.05
C SER A 13 2.18 1.68 -9.98
N VAL A 14 3.26 1.45 -9.22
CA VAL A 14 4.39 2.37 -9.02
C VAL A 14 5.71 1.60 -9.22
N PRO A 15 5.97 1.10 -10.43
CA PRO A 15 7.05 0.15 -10.68
C PRO A 15 8.43 0.73 -10.38
N GLY A 16 9.31 -0.08 -9.79
CA GLY A 16 10.71 0.27 -9.53
C GLY A 16 10.95 1.14 -8.28
N PHE A 17 9.91 1.36 -7.46
CA PHE A 17 10.02 2.11 -6.20
C PHE A 17 9.66 1.24 -5.01
N TYR A 18 10.52 1.27 -4.00
CA TYR A 18 10.30 0.70 -2.68
C TYR A 18 10.60 1.78 -1.66
N GLU A 19 9.64 2.08 -0.78
CA GLU A 19 9.80 3.08 0.26
C GLU A 19 9.19 2.60 1.58
N THR A 20 9.80 3.00 2.67
CA THR A 20 9.35 2.65 4.02
C THR A 20 8.06 3.39 4.37
N VAL A 21 7.02 2.65 4.75
CA VAL A 21 5.73 3.15 5.23
C VAL A 21 5.44 2.56 6.59
N SER A 22 4.87 3.37 7.49
CA SER A 22 4.47 2.95 8.83
C SER A 22 2.98 2.62 8.85
N ARG A 23 2.63 1.39 9.25
CA ARG A 23 1.24 0.92 9.34
C ARG A 23 0.99 0.21 10.67
N PRO A 24 -0.27 0.16 11.15
CA PRO A 24 -0.68 -0.75 12.22
C PRO A 24 -0.12 -2.17 12.00
N GLN A 25 0.62 -2.66 12.99
CA GLN A 25 1.28 -3.97 12.96
C GLN A 25 0.28 -5.12 12.97
N ARG A 26 -0.87 -4.93 13.63
CA ARG A 26 -1.97 -5.88 13.72
C ARG A 26 -3.28 -5.20 13.35
N ILE A 27 -4.11 -5.90 12.59
CA ILE A 27 -5.43 -5.44 12.19
C ILE A 27 -6.45 -6.57 12.34
N ARG A 28 -7.72 -6.20 12.52
CA ARG A 28 -8.85 -7.11 12.35
C ARG A 28 -9.64 -6.66 11.14
N VAL A 29 -9.83 -7.57 10.19
CA VAL A 29 -10.46 -7.30 8.89
C VAL A 29 -11.75 -8.09 8.81
N ARG A 30 -12.81 -7.44 8.31
CA ARG A 30 -14.06 -8.09 7.92
C ARG A 30 -14.16 -8.06 6.39
N ALA A 31 -14.42 -9.21 5.78
CA ALA A 31 -14.52 -9.33 4.34
C ALA A 31 -15.52 -10.44 3.95
N GLN A 32 -15.71 -10.64 2.65
CA GLN A 32 -16.43 -11.79 2.11
C GLN A 32 -15.44 -12.73 1.41
N ASP A 33 -15.65 -14.03 1.56
CA ASP A 33 -14.89 -15.03 0.83
C ASP A 33 -15.31 -15.08 -0.65
N ARG A 34 -14.70 -15.99 -1.43
CA ARG A 34 -15.01 -16.15 -2.86
C ARG A 34 -16.43 -16.60 -3.15
N ALA A 35 -17.15 -17.13 -2.16
CA ALA A 35 -18.56 -17.52 -2.25
C ALA A 35 -19.50 -16.42 -1.71
N GLY A 36 -18.97 -15.26 -1.29
CA GLY A 36 -19.75 -14.16 -0.72
C GLY A 36 -20.06 -14.30 0.77
N GLN A 37 -19.54 -15.33 1.45
CA GLN A 37 -19.79 -15.54 2.87
C GLN A 37 -18.92 -14.59 3.71
N ALA A 38 -19.54 -13.90 4.67
CA ALA A 38 -18.84 -12.98 5.55
C ALA A 38 -17.90 -13.74 6.49
N PHE A 39 -16.70 -13.23 6.68
CA PHE A 39 -15.75 -13.70 7.67
C PHE A 39 -14.98 -12.54 8.28
N GLU A 40 -14.35 -12.83 9.42
CA GLU A 40 -13.40 -11.93 10.06
C GLU A 40 -12.07 -12.65 10.26
N MET A 41 -10.97 -11.90 10.18
CA MET A 41 -9.65 -12.42 10.45
C MET A 41 -8.79 -11.38 11.17
N GLU A 42 -7.92 -11.85 12.05
CA GLU A 42 -6.79 -11.06 12.56
C GLU A 42 -5.60 -11.30 11.63
N ALA A 43 -4.91 -10.22 11.27
CA ALA A 43 -3.71 -10.28 10.46
C ALA A 43 -2.60 -9.47 11.13
N ASP A 44 -1.38 -9.95 11.00
CA ASP A 44 -0.16 -9.29 11.45
C ASP A 44 0.96 -9.41 10.42
N GLY A 45 2.09 -8.74 10.69
CA GLY A 45 3.28 -8.78 9.86
C GLY A 45 3.00 -8.37 8.41
N ILE A 46 3.58 -9.10 7.45
CA ILE A 46 3.44 -8.77 6.02
C ILE A 46 1.99 -8.86 5.53
N LEU A 47 1.16 -9.75 6.10
CA LEU A 47 -0.23 -9.89 5.69
C LEU A 47 -1.05 -8.66 6.09
N ALA A 48 -0.83 -8.13 7.30
CA ALA A 48 -1.45 -6.88 7.72
C ALA A 48 -1.05 -5.71 6.80
N VAL A 49 0.23 -5.62 6.42
CA VAL A 49 0.72 -4.59 5.49
C VAL A 49 0.03 -4.72 4.13
N CYS A 50 0.02 -5.92 3.54
CA CYS A 50 -0.63 -6.16 2.25
C CYS A 50 -2.12 -5.81 2.27
N ILE A 51 -2.88 -6.25 3.27
CA ILE A 51 -4.33 -5.96 3.32
C ILE A 51 -4.57 -4.45 3.41
N GLN A 52 -3.82 -3.74 4.23
CA GLN A 52 -3.94 -2.28 4.34
C GLN A 52 -3.58 -1.57 3.03
N HIS A 53 -2.52 -2.01 2.35
CA HIS A 53 -2.12 -1.49 1.03
C HIS A 53 -3.22 -1.68 -0.02
N GLU A 54 -3.83 -2.88 -0.07
CA GLU A 54 -4.88 -3.15 -1.05
C GLU A 54 -6.20 -2.44 -0.71
N ILE A 55 -6.51 -2.24 0.58
CA ILE A 55 -7.64 -1.39 0.99
C ILE A 55 -7.42 0.06 0.57
N ASP A 56 -6.21 0.61 0.70
CA ASP A 56 -5.89 1.96 0.22
C ASP A 56 -6.21 2.12 -1.27
N HIS A 57 -5.90 1.11 -2.11
CA HIS A 57 -6.27 1.14 -3.53
C HIS A 57 -7.78 1.23 -3.75
N LEU A 58 -8.59 0.55 -2.94
CA LEU A 58 -10.07 0.65 -3.00
C LEU A 58 -10.55 2.07 -2.66
N GLU A 59 -9.78 2.81 -1.86
CA GLU A 59 -10.04 4.20 -1.50
C GLU A 59 -9.35 5.21 -2.45
N GLY A 60 -8.67 4.73 -3.50
CA GLY A 60 -7.93 5.58 -4.44
C GLY A 60 -6.67 6.21 -3.85
N LYS A 61 -6.13 5.65 -2.76
CA LYS A 61 -4.86 6.02 -2.13
C LYS A 61 -3.74 5.10 -2.59
N LEU A 62 -2.53 5.65 -2.69
CA LEU A 62 -1.32 4.90 -2.99
C LEU A 62 -0.33 5.02 -1.82
N PHE A 63 0.55 4.03 -1.63
CA PHE A 63 1.56 4.10 -0.56
C PHE A 63 2.46 5.35 -0.66
N VAL A 64 2.67 5.89 -1.87
CA VAL A 64 3.42 7.14 -2.09
C VAL A 64 2.76 8.38 -1.49
N ASP A 65 1.48 8.30 -1.13
CA ASP A 65 0.73 9.38 -0.48
C ASP A 65 1.14 9.56 0.99
N TYR A 66 1.73 8.54 1.61
CA TYR A 66 2.30 8.59 2.97
C TYR A 66 3.72 9.15 2.99
N LEU A 67 4.35 9.32 1.83
CA LEU A 67 5.71 9.85 1.72
C LEU A 67 5.70 11.37 1.79
N SER A 68 6.86 11.96 2.08
CA SER A 68 7.03 13.41 1.99
C SER A 68 6.73 13.91 0.57
N SER A 69 6.18 15.12 0.47
CA SER A 69 5.80 15.74 -0.80
C SER A 69 6.94 15.76 -1.83
N LEU A 70 8.18 15.95 -1.36
CA LEU A 70 9.38 15.93 -2.21
C LEU A 70 9.67 14.54 -2.78
N LYS A 71 9.56 13.47 -1.97
CA LYS A 71 9.73 12.09 -2.44
C LYS A 71 8.62 11.74 -3.44
N ARG A 72 7.37 12.00 -3.09
CA ARG A 72 6.20 11.76 -3.96
C ARG A 72 6.35 12.46 -5.32
N GLN A 73 6.74 13.74 -5.33
CA GLN A 73 6.96 14.48 -6.57
C GLN A 73 8.11 13.90 -7.41
N ARG A 74 9.19 13.44 -6.78
CA ARG A 74 10.32 12.80 -7.47
C ARG A 74 9.89 11.50 -8.16
N ILE A 75 9.13 10.66 -7.46
CA ILE A 75 8.60 9.39 -8.01
C ILE A 75 7.69 9.69 -9.20
N ARG A 76 6.73 10.61 -9.03
CA ARG A 76 5.82 11.02 -10.10
C ARG A 76 6.56 11.48 -11.36
N LYS A 77 7.55 12.37 -11.22
CA LYS A 77 8.35 12.85 -12.37
C LYS A 77 9.11 11.73 -13.10
N LYS A 78 9.59 10.71 -12.37
CA LYS A 78 10.27 9.56 -12.97
C LYS A 78 9.28 8.70 -13.76
N LEU A 79 8.12 8.37 -13.18
CA LEU A 79 7.07 7.60 -13.86
C LEU A 79 6.55 8.33 -15.11
N GLU A 80 6.30 9.64 -15.02
CA GLU A 80 5.89 10.45 -16.19
C GLU A 80 6.94 10.42 -17.31
N LYS A 81 8.23 10.39 -16.96
CA LYS A 81 9.32 10.29 -17.95
C LYS A 81 9.40 8.90 -18.57
N GLU A 82 9.16 7.85 -17.80
CA GLU A 82 9.16 6.46 -18.29
C GLU A 82 7.98 6.20 -19.22
N HIS A 83 6.77 6.61 -18.84
CA HIS A 83 5.59 6.49 -19.70
C HIS A 83 5.75 7.21 -21.05
N LYS A 84 6.42 8.36 -21.08
CA LYS A 84 6.72 9.09 -22.33
C LYS A 84 7.73 8.38 -23.23
N LYS A 85 8.56 7.47 -22.70
CA LYS A 85 9.53 6.69 -23.48
C LYS A 85 8.94 5.40 -24.01
N SER A 86 7.94 4.85 -23.31
CA SER A 86 7.27 3.61 -23.68
C SER A 86 6.07 3.82 -24.61
N ALA A 87 5.62 5.06 -24.78
CA ALA A 87 4.58 5.49 -25.73
C ALA A 87 5.22 5.99 -27.03
#